data_AF-A0A0X3UBN5-F1
#
_entry.id   AF-A0A0X3UBN5-F1
#
_cell.length_a   1.000
_cell.length_b   1.000
_cell.length_c   1.000
_cell.angle_alpha   90.00
_cell.angle_beta   90.00
_cell.angle_gamma   90.00
#
_symmetry.space_group_name_H-M   'P 1'
#
loop_
_entity.id
_entity.type
_entity.pdbx_description
1 polymer ?
#
loop_
_entity_poly.entity_id
_entity_poly.type
_entity_poly.pdbx_seq_one_letter_code
_entity_poly.pdbx_strand_id
1 'polypeptide(L)'
;MTRRPETYSHTPITNEEVRRQLKRILGFPGFQASGRRRDMLAYVVEEALAGRASGIKATTIAMAVFDRGGDFDQQSDPVVRLEARKLRRDLDTYYADAGRGDPIRISIPKGRYVPKFEALTAPDPTGNSPSVQEIPAVPPEPEAGVADIQLSQEGATSSRRRRFAVVAVAVLALAAVAIGAIYRTEDKATTGPDIPVAGASILIEGFESRGTDELTSLLAAGLAQEIAAALLKFPDLSVYLEPTGPSQPQAARSRPNTQFVVTGTVWQQDDTLLVSTTLKRNEDQKVLWSERYSEGPENRSITEIQDEISSQIATVVGQSYGRPLNEARTLALSHSATSSLDAYACVARAQIYRRTIRTEEYQAARDCLENAVREDPDYARAWAVLAYLRMDAARFGYDDTLAEGEKFVPAREAAMRALSLAPKDIDALRALSHIEYYEGDFDSSIDYAQQAVEANPNDPDALANLAYRLGTRNRFEEAVPLMERAIARSVQPVPFYYHIIAMNHMMRGDWEDMLEAANHSVADGSSVSYALLAIAHGALGNETAARKNLDRMAERWPLLAEDPKAAFELHNVESEIIEEIVSGLEQAGLKKN
;
A
#
# COMPACT_ATOMS: atom_id res chain seq x y z
N MET A 1 -24.06 48.27 -24.12
CA MET A 1 -25.15 47.36 -23.73
C MET A 1 -24.53 46.03 -23.35
N THR A 2 -23.99 45.92 -22.14
CA THR A 2 -24.60 45.21 -20.99
C THR A 2 -24.81 43.71 -21.26
N ARG A 3 -23.74 42.92 -21.12
CA ARG A 3 -23.86 41.49 -20.81
C ARG A 3 -24.57 41.36 -19.46
N ARG A 4 -25.70 40.65 -19.45
CA ARG A 4 -26.43 40.27 -18.25
C ARG A 4 -25.50 39.52 -17.28
N PRO A 5 -25.59 39.75 -15.97
CA PRO A 5 -24.95 38.87 -15.00
C PRO A 5 -25.74 37.56 -14.95
N GLU A 6 -25.04 36.44 -15.12
CA GLU A 6 -25.57 35.13 -14.74
C GLU A 6 -25.74 35.11 -13.22
N THR A 7 -26.98 35.32 -12.77
CA THR A 7 -27.36 35.10 -11.39
C THR A 7 -27.43 33.60 -11.14
N TYR A 8 -26.33 32.99 -10.70
CA TYR A 8 -26.38 31.72 -10.01
C TYR A 8 -27.07 31.94 -8.67
N SER A 9 -28.32 31.51 -8.57
CA SER A 9 -29.06 31.44 -7.31
C SER A 9 -28.43 30.38 -6.43
N HIS A 10 -27.43 30.75 -5.62
CA HIS A 10 -27.06 29.93 -4.45
C HIS A 10 -28.22 29.98 -3.47
N THR A 11 -29.05 28.94 -3.46
CA THR A 11 -29.97 28.72 -2.35
C THR A 11 -29.13 28.65 -1.07
N PRO A 12 -29.33 29.54 -0.09
CA PRO A 12 -28.54 29.51 1.14
C PRO A 12 -28.86 28.22 1.89
N ILE A 13 -27.83 27.46 2.23
CA ILE A 13 -27.95 26.23 3.04
C ILE A 13 -28.60 26.62 4.37
N THR A 14 -29.75 26.03 4.68
CA THR A 14 -30.46 26.29 5.93
C THR A 14 -29.87 25.48 7.07
N ASN A 15 -29.95 26.01 8.30
CA ASN A 15 -29.49 25.30 9.50
C ASN A 15 -30.17 23.94 9.69
N GLU A 16 -31.42 23.80 9.25
CA GLU A 16 -32.18 22.55 9.33
C GLU A 16 -31.62 21.47 8.40
N GLU A 17 -31.19 21.85 7.19
CA GLU A 17 -30.59 20.90 6.24
C GLU A 17 -29.24 20.38 6.75
N VAL A 18 -28.43 21.24 7.39
CA VAL A 18 -27.16 20.82 8.02
C VAL A 18 -27.42 19.86 9.18
N ARG A 19 -28.42 20.11 10.03
CA ARG A 19 -28.78 19.19 11.12
C ARG A 19 -29.26 17.85 10.61
N ARG A 20 -30.05 17.84 9.54
CA ARG A 20 -30.49 16.61 8.88
C ARG A 20 -29.29 15.82 8.34
N GLN A 21 -28.32 16.50 7.74
CA GLN A 21 -27.10 15.88 7.26
C GLN A 21 -26.24 15.33 8.41
N LEU A 22 -26.07 16.08 9.49
CA LEU A 22 -25.38 15.62 10.70
C LEU A 22 -26.04 14.34 11.25
N LYS A 23 -27.38 14.31 11.32
CA LYS A 23 -28.13 13.13 11.78
C LYS A 23 -27.94 11.92 10.85
N ARG A 24 -27.82 12.11 9.54
CA ARG A 24 -27.51 11.03 8.58
C ARG A 24 -26.13 10.44 8.85
N ILE A 25 -25.10 11.29 9.01
CA ILE A 25 -23.73 10.86 9.29
C ILE A 25 -23.66 10.11 10.62
N LEU A 26 -24.20 10.70 11.69
CA LEU A 26 -24.16 10.10 13.04
C LEU A 26 -25.04 8.85 13.15
N GLY A 27 -26.09 8.75 12.36
CA GLY A 27 -26.97 7.57 12.30
C GLY A 27 -26.44 6.45 11.41
N PHE A 28 -25.40 6.68 10.59
CA PHE A 28 -24.86 5.68 9.70
C PHE A 28 -24.06 4.61 10.49
N PRO A 29 -24.45 3.32 10.43
CA PRO A 29 -23.77 2.26 11.18
C PRO A 29 -22.29 2.11 10.77
N GLY A 30 -21.95 2.36 9.51
CA GLY A 30 -20.59 2.28 8.99
C GLY A 30 -19.72 3.51 9.25
N PHE A 31 -20.20 4.53 9.98
CA PHE A 31 -19.41 5.71 10.31
C PHE A 31 -18.37 5.37 11.38
N GLN A 32 -17.10 5.21 10.97
CA GLN A 32 -15.96 4.70 11.76
C GLN A 32 -15.45 5.67 12.87
N ALA A 33 -16.33 6.51 13.41
CA ALA A 33 -16.04 7.45 14.49
C ALA A 33 -16.41 6.84 15.86
N SER A 34 -15.51 6.97 16.85
CA SER A 34 -15.79 6.63 18.26
C SER A 34 -16.89 7.53 18.84
N GLY A 35 -17.48 7.16 19.99
CA GLY A 35 -18.47 7.99 20.70
C GLY A 35 -17.99 9.44 20.88
N ARG A 36 -16.79 9.62 21.45
CA ARG A 36 -16.18 10.95 21.61
C ARG A 36 -15.94 11.71 20.30
N ARG A 37 -15.65 11.03 19.18
CA ARG A 37 -15.55 11.71 17.85
C ARG A 37 -16.90 12.10 17.29
N ARG A 38 -17.93 11.29 17.52
CA ARG A 38 -19.32 11.62 17.17
C ARG A 38 -19.80 12.83 17.98
N ASP A 39 -19.47 12.87 19.27
CA ASP A 39 -19.74 14.01 20.15
C ASP A 39 -18.99 15.26 19.71
N MET A 40 -17.71 15.11 19.31
CA MET A 40 -16.92 16.21 18.75
C MET A 40 -17.55 16.77 17.48
N LEU A 41 -17.98 15.92 16.55
CA LEU A 41 -18.65 16.35 15.31
C LEU A 41 -19.97 17.08 15.61
N ALA A 42 -20.78 16.52 16.51
CA ALA A 42 -22.04 17.13 16.91
C ALA A 42 -21.81 18.51 17.55
N TYR A 43 -20.87 18.60 18.49
CA TYR A 43 -20.52 19.84 19.18
C TYR A 43 -20.08 20.94 18.21
N VAL A 44 -19.11 20.67 17.33
CA VAL A 44 -18.59 21.72 16.43
C VAL A 44 -19.62 22.16 15.39
N VAL A 45 -20.53 21.28 14.96
CA VAL A 45 -21.60 21.62 14.03
C VAL A 45 -22.68 22.46 14.72
N GLU A 46 -23.17 22.07 15.90
CA GLU A 46 -24.19 22.83 16.61
C GLU A 46 -23.68 24.21 17.08
N GLU A 47 -22.43 24.32 17.54
CA GLU A 47 -21.84 25.62 17.89
C GLU A 47 -21.70 26.54 16.67
N ALA A 48 -21.37 25.98 15.49
CA ALA A 48 -21.32 26.74 14.25
C ALA A 48 -22.72 27.22 13.82
N LEU A 49 -23.73 26.35 13.90
CA LEU A 49 -25.12 26.68 13.57
C LEU A 49 -25.75 27.68 14.55
N ALA A 50 -25.29 27.71 15.79
CA ALA A 50 -25.73 28.66 16.81
C ALA A 50 -25.01 30.03 16.73
N GLY A 51 -24.17 30.25 15.71
CA GLY A 51 -23.46 31.52 15.50
C GLY A 51 -22.23 31.71 16.40
N ARG A 52 -21.79 30.67 17.13
CA ARG A 52 -20.66 30.70 18.07
C ARG A 52 -19.36 30.15 17.48
N ALA A 53 -19.20 30.20 16.15
CA ALA A 53 -18.04 29.65 15.45
C ALA A 53 -16.67 30.19 15.94
N SER A 54 -16.59 31.43 16.41
CA SER A 54 -15.38 32.03 16.98
C SER A 54 -14.93 31.40 18.31
N GLY A 55 -15.85 30.72 19.00
CA GLY A 55 -15.61 29.99 20.24
C GLY A 55 -15.13 28.56 20.04
N ILE A 56 -15.12 28.03 18.81
CA ILE A 56 -14.70 26.65 18.51
C ILE A 56 -13.16 26.60 18.43
N LYS A 57 -12.52 26.44 19.59
CA LYS A 57 -11.06 26.37 19.77
C LYS A 57 -10.68 25.02 20.36
N ALA A 58 -9.38 24.69 20.34
CA ALA A 58 -8.90 23.43 20.93
C ALA A 58 -9.30 23.31 22.41
N THR A 59 -9.14 24.40 23.17
CA THR A 59 -9.45 24.45 24.61
C THR A 59 -10.93 24.21 24.91
N THR A 60 -11.84 24.83 24.15
CA THR A 60 -13.28 24.67 24.38
C THR A 60 -13.78 23.29 24.00
N ILE A 61 -13.24 22.69 22.94
CA ILE A 61 -13.53 21.30 22.56
C ILE A 61 -12.97 20.33 23.61
N ALA A 62 -11.76 20.58 24.12
CA ALA A 62 -11.16 19.73 25.15
C ALA A 62 -12.03 19.66 26.42
N MET A 63 -12.55 20.82 26.85
CA MET A 63 -13.43 20.90 28.02
C MET A 63 -14.82 20.31 27.75
N ALA A 64 -15.41 20.61 26.59
CA ALA A 64 -16.80 20.24 26.30
C ALA A 64 -16.99 18.77 25.85
N VAL A 65 -15.94 18.13 25.32
CA VAL A 65 -16.04 16.79 24.69
C VAL A 65 -15.06 15.78 25.28
N PHE A 66 -13.92 16.22 25.81
CA PHE A 66 -12.83 15.33 26.26
C PHE A 66 -12.59 15.36 27.76
N ASP A 67 -13.50 15.95 28.54
CA ASP A 67 -13.46 16.02 30.01
C ASP A 67 -12.15 16.63 30.56
N ARG A 68 -11.54 17.58 29.82
CA ARG A 68 -10.30 18.26 30.25
C ARG A 68 -10.61 19.52 31.05
N GLY A 69 -9.77 19.82 32.05
CA GLY A 69 -9.87 21.00 32.90
C GLY A 69 -9.51 22.31 32.19
N GLY A 70 -9.71 23.44 32.88
CA GLY A 70 -9.38 24.79 32.37
C GLY A 70 -7.88 25.08 32.24
N ASP A 71 -7.05 24.15 32.72
CA ASP A 71 -5.59 24.10 32.61
C ASP A 71 -5.10 23.36 31.34
N PHE A 72 -6.01 22.94 30.47
CA PHE A 72 -5.67 22.28 29.21
C PHE A 72 -4.76 23.15 28.31
N ASP A 73 -3.56 22.64 28.03
CA ASP A 73 -2.64 23.20 27.05
C ASP A 73 -2.59 22.35 25.78
N GLN A 74 -2.88 22.99 24.65
CA GLN A 74 -2.91 22.36 23.33
C GLN A 74 -1.52 21.99 22.77
N GLN A 75 -0.43 22.54 23.35
CA GLN A 75 0.93 22.19 22.94
C GLN A 75 1.38 20.86 23.58
N SER A 76 1.04 20.64 24.84
CA SER A 76 1.38 19.43 25.60
C SER A 76 0.37 18.28 25.45
N ASP A 77 -0.94 18.55 25.34
CA ASP A 77 -1.97 17.52 25.11
C ASP A 77 -2.52 17.59 23.67
N PRO A 78 -2.14 16.64 22.79
CA PRO A 78 -2.57 16.62 21.41
C PRO A 78 -3.97 16.00 21.19
N VAL A 79 -4.75 15.68 22.23
CA VAL A 79 -6.02 14.93 22.09
C VAL A 79 -6.97 15.55 21.07
N VAL A 80 -7.22 16.86 21.14
CA VAL A 80 -8.17 17.54 20.25
C VAL A 80 -7.67 17.58 18.81
N ARG A 81 -6.37 17.79 18.59
CA ARG A 81 -5.76 17.81 17.24
C ARG A 81 -5.72 16.41 16.60
N LEU A 82 -5.46 15.36 17.40
CA LEU A 82 -5.47 13.98 16.94
C LEU A 82 -6.89 13.52 16.59
N GLU A 83 -7.87 13.77 17.45
CA GLU A 83 -9.26 13.40 17.18
C GLU A 83 -9.87 14.22 16.05
N ALA A 84 -9.51 15.50 15.88
CA ALA A 84 -9.86 16.25 14.68
C ALA A 84 -9.24 15.68 13.40
N ARG A 85 -8.00 15.16 13.44
CA ARG A 85 -7.37 14.51 12.27
C ARG A 85 -8.11 13.22 11.90
N LYS A 86 -8.49 12.42 12.90
CA LYS A 86 -9.27 11.19 12.71
C LYS A 86 -10.68 11.51 12.19
N LEU A 87 -11.38 12.45 12.80
CA LEU A 87 -12.73 12.88 12.40
C LEU A 87 -12.77 13.38 10.94
N ARG A 88 -11.74 14.10 10.48
CA ARG A 88 -11.62 14.48 9.07
C ARG A 88 -11.55 13.27 8.14
N ARG A 89 -10.75 12.26 8.48
CA ARG A 89 -10.66 11.01 7.71
C ARG A 89 -11.98 10.24 7.73
N ASP A 90 -12.67 10.21 8.87
CA ASP A 90 -13.97 9.54 9.00
C ASP A 90 -15.03 10.21 8.10
N LEU A 91 -15.06 11.54 8.07
CA LEU A 91 -15.92 12.31 7.14
C LEU A 91 -15.52 12.09 5.68
N ASP A 92 -14.23 12.09 5.34
CA ASP A 92 -13.76 11.84 3.97
C ASP A 92 -14.13 10.42 3.50
N THR A 93 -14.02 9.42 4.39
CA THR A 93 -14.41 8.03 4.12
C THR A 93 -15.92 7.93 3.91
N TYR A 94 -16.72 8.57 4.77
CA TYR A 94 -18.17 8.61 4.64
C TYR A 94 -18.60 9.22 3.29
N TYR A 95 -18.05 10.38 2.91
CA TYR A 95 -18.41 11.07 1.67
C TYR A 95 -17.79 10.43 0.41
N ALA A 96 -16.79 9.55 0.53
CA ALA A 96 -16.27 8.78 -0.59
C ALA A 96 -17.23 7.66 -1.05
N ASP A 97 -18.09 7.19 -0.16
CA ASP A 97 -19.00 6.06 -0.39
C ASP A 97 -20.45 6.41 0.00
N ALA A 98 -20.90 6.01 1.20
CA ALA A 98 -22.30 6.13 1.65
C ALA A 98 -22.89 7.55 1.56
N GLY A 99 -22.05 8.58 1.73
CA GLY A 99 -22.43 9.99 1.65
C GLY A 99 -22.26 10.64 0.27
N ARG A 100 -21.85 9.90 -0.78
CA ARG A 100 -21.54 10.47 -2.11
C ARG A 100 -22.71 11.23 -2.73
N GLY A 101 -23.95 10.78 -2.47
CA GLY A 101 -25.19 11.40 -2.95
C GLY A 101 -25.87 12.31 -1.94
N ASP A 102 -25.24 12.62 -0.81
CA ASP A 102 -25.84 13.46 0.22
C ASP A 102 -25.88 14.93 -0.23
N PRO A 103 -26.98 15.67 0.03
CA PRO A 103 -27.17 17.02 -0.50
C PRO A 103 -26.25 18.07 0.14
N ILE A 104 -25.63 17.75 1.28
CA ILE A 104 -24.72 18.64 1.99
C ILE A 104 -23.46 17.88 2.37
N ARG A 105 -22.30 18.49 2.07
CA ARG A 105 -21.01 18.07 2.60
C ARG A 105 -20.66 18.86 3.85
N ILE A 106 -20.47 18.15 4.96
CA ILE A 106 -19.89 18.70 6.20
C ILE A 106 -18.40 18.36 6.19
N SER A 107 -17.54 19.38 6.22
CA SER A 107 -16.08 19.20 6.28
C SER A 107 -15.45 20.03 7.39
N ILE A 108 -14.32 19.60 7.94
CA ILE A 108 -13.55 20.35 8.95
C ILE A 108 -12.17 20.67 8.37
N PRO A 109 -11.85 21.92 7.98
CA PRO A 109 -10.58 22.27 7.36
C PRO A 109 -9.35 21.93 8.21
N LYS A 110 -8.21 21.66 7.57
CA LYS A 110 -6.93 21.47 8.28
C LYS A 110 -6.54 22.74 9.05
N GLY A 111 -6.02 22.59 10.26
CA GLY A 111 -5.59 23.70 11.13
C GLY A 111 -6.71 24.49 11.80
N ARG A 112 -7.99 24.15 11.56
CA ARG A 112 -9.16 24.79 12.18
C ARG A 112 -10.17 23.74 12.64
N TYR A 113 -11.06 24.13 13.56
CA TYR A 113 -12.11 23.24 14.09
C TYR A 113 -13.52 23.64 13.66
N VAL A 114 -13.68 24.83 13.10
CA VAL A 114 -14.97 25.31 12.57
C VAL A 114 -15.33 24.50 11.32
N PRO A 115 -16.49 23.82 11.27
CA PRO A 115 -16.92 23.08 10.10
C PRO A 115 -17.35 24.01 8.97
N LYS A 116 -17.23 23.52 7.74
CA LYS A 116 -17.77 24.12 6.51
C LYS A 116 -18.92 23.28 5.99
N PHE A 117 -19.91 23.95 5.43
CA PHE A 117 -21.09 23.34 4.83
C PHE A 117 -21.15 23.71 3.36
N GLU A 118 -21.18 22.72 2.49
CA GLU A 118 -21.23 22.90 1.03
C GLU A 118 -22.44 22.14 0.49
N ALA A 119 -23.27 22.81 -0.32
CA ALA A 119 -24.38 22.15 -1.01
C ALA A 119 -23.80 21.33 -2.17
N LEU A 120 -24.09 20.03 -2.17
CA LEU A 120 -23.76 19.15 -3.28
C LEU A 120 -25.00 19.09 -4.19
N THR A 121 -24.87 19.57 -5.42
CA THR A 121 -25.92 19.39 -6.42
C THR A 121 -26.01 17.89 -6.70
N ALA A 122 -27.18 17.29 -6.46
CA ALA A 122 -27.43 15.92 -6.87
C ALA A 122 -27.15 15.81 -8.39
N PRO A 123 -26.54 14.72 -8.89
CA PRO A 123 -26.48 14.48 -10.31
C PRO A 123 -27.92 14.42 -10.82
N ASP A 124 -28.24 15.29 -11.77
CA ASP A 124 -29.54 15.32 -12.43
C ASP A 124 -29.81 13.92 -13.02
N PRO A 125 -30.90 13.21 -12.68
CA PRO A 125 -31.24 11.95 -13.33
C PRO A 125 -31.63 12.16 -14.81
N THR A 126 -31.72 13.42 -15.24
CA THR A 126 -32.01 13.85 -16.60
C THR A 126 -31.04 14.95 -17.00
N GLY A 127 -29.82 14.60 -17.42
CA GLY A 127 -28.81 15.58 -17.79
C GLY A 127 -27.82 15.06 -18.82
N ASN A 128 -28.21 15.16 -20.09
CA ASN A 128 -27.40 15.31 -21.30
C ASN A 128 -25.90 14.97 -21.22
N SER A 129 -25.51 13.95 -21.99
CA SER A 129 -24.15 13.75 -22.51
C SER A 129 -23.57 15.08 -23.03
N PRO A 130 -22.28 15.36 -22.81
CA PRO A 130 -21.64 16.51 -23.41
C PRO A 130 -21.71 16.41 -24.93
N SER A 131 -22.29 17.44 -25.54
CA SER A 131 -22.33 17.67 -26.97
C SER A 131 -20.91 17.72 -27.55
N VAL A 132 -20.67 16.83 -28.51
CA VAL A 132 -19.53 16.86 -29.42
C VAL A 132 -19.65 18.14 -30.27
N GLN A 133 -18.58 18.94 -30.30
CA GLN A 133 -18.47 20.04 -31.26
C GLN A 133 -18.36 19.48 -32.69
N GLU A 134 -19.20 20.02 -33.57
CA GLU A 134 -19.31 19.72 -34.99
C GLU A 134 -17.99 19.96 -35.77
N ILE A 135 -17.64 18.99 -36.61
CA ILE A 135 -16.82 19.16 -37.80
C ILE A 135 -17.78 19.44 -38.98
N PRO A 136 -17.51 20.39 -39.90
CA PRO A 136 -18.46 20.75 -40.96
C PRO A 136 -18.68 19.64 -41.99
N ALA A 137 -19.93 19.54 -42.44
CA ALA A 137 -20.48 18.51 -43.32
C ALA A 137 -19.95 18.51 -44.77
N VAL A 138 -19.79 17.31 -45.32
CA VAL A 138 -19.70 17.04 -46.77
C VAL A 138 -21.13 16.72 -47.28
N PRO A 139 -21.57 17.23 -48.46
CA PRO A 139 -22.91 17.00 -48.98
C PRO A 139 -23.09 15.58 -49.56
N PRO A 140 -24.34 15.08 -49.71
CA PRO A 140 -24.63 13.72 -50.13
C PRO A 140 -24.67 13.58 -51.65
N GLU A 141 -24.13 12.48 -52.17
CA GLU A 141 -24.38 11.99 -53.53
C GLU A 141 -25.41 10.84 -53.51
N PRO A 142 -26.26 10.70 -54.55
CA PRO A 142 -27.44 9.87 -54.53
C PRO A 142 -27.18 8.43 -55.02
N GLU A 143 -28.01 7.51 -54.55
CA GLU A 143 -28.15 6.17 -55.11
C GLU A 143 -28.75 6.21 -56.52
N ALA A 144 -28.16 5.44 -57.45
CA ALA A 144 -28.87 4.93 -58.62
C ALA A 144 -28.20 3.69 -59.20
N GLY A 145 -29.01 2.62 -59.31
CA GLY A 145 -29.37 2.10 -60.63
C GLY A 145 -28.36 1.19 -61.34
N VAL A 146 -28.69 -0.10 -61.32
CA VAL A 146 -28.25 -1.12 -62.29
C VAL A 146 -28.70 -0.75 -63.70
N ALA A 147 -27.81 -0.77 -64.70
CA ALA A 147 -27.97 -1.47 -66.00
C ALA A 147 -26.96 -1.02 -67.08
N ASP A 148 -26.61 -2.01 -67.92
CA ASP A 148 -26.14 -1.97 -69.31
C ASP A 148 -24.79 -1.34 -69.67
N ILE A 149 -23.82 -2.23 -69.95
CA ILE A 149 -22.67 -1.91 -70.81
C ILE A 149 -22.89 -2.57 -72.17
N GLN A 150 -23.20 -1.72 -73.16
CA GLN A 150 -23.14 -2.07 -74.58
C GLN A 150 -21.70 -2.07 -75.09
N LEU A 151 -21.42 -3.05 -75.94
CA LEU A 151 -20.19 -3.21 -76.71
C LEU A 151 -20.00 -2.09 -77.72
N SER A 152 -18.75 -1.66 -77.91
CA SER A 152 -18.27 -1.15 -79.19
C SER A 152 -16.77 -1.45 -79.34
N GLN A 153 -16.46 -2.15 -80.44
CA GLN A 153 -15.15 -2.34 -81.05
C GLN A 153 -14.69 -0.98 -81.64
N GLU A 154 -13.43 -0.66 -81.94
CA GLU A 154 -12.38 -1.37 -82.67
C GLU A 154 -11.01 -0.74 -82.37
N GLY A 155 -9.92 -1.41 -82.75
CA GLY A 155 -8.63 -0.73 -82.97
C GLY A 155 -7.40 -1.58 -82.67
N ALA A 156 -7.14 -2.58 -83.52
CA ALA A 156 -5.93 -3.38 -83.48
C ALA A 156 -4.67 -2.54 -83.81
N THR A 157 -3.55 -2.79 -83.13
CA THR A 157 -2.39 -3.53 -83.68
C THR A 157 -1.07 -3.25 -82.92
N SER A 158 -0.29 -4.33 -82.79
CA SER A 158 1.17 -4.38 -82.66
C SER A 158 1.84 -4.01 -81.30
N SER A 159 2.31 -5.05 -80.63
CA SER A 159 3.73 -5.27 -80.26
C SER A 159 3.83 -6.08 -78.96
N ARG A 160 3.71 -7.40 -79.12
CA ARG A 160 3.72 -8.43 -78.08
C ARG A 160 5.04 -8.53 -77.27
N ARG A 161 6.01 -7.64 -77.53
CA ARG A 161 7.32 -7.59 -76.85
C ARG A 161 7.45 -6.51 -75.76
N ARG A 162 6.55 -5.51 -75.69
CA ARG A 162 6.57 -4.52 -74.59
C ARG A 162 5.79 -4.92 -73.34
N ARG A 163 4.81 -5.83 -73.46
CA ARG A 163 3.97 -6.26 -72.32
C ARG A 163 4.71 -7.11 -71.29
N PHE A 164 5.70 -7.90 -71.70
CA PHE A 164 6.52 -8.68 -70.75
C PHE A 164 7.48 -7.81 -69.94
N ALA A 165 8.00 -6.73 -70.50
CA ALA A 165 8.86 -5.80 -69.76
C ALA A 165 8.07 -5.00 -68.70
N VAL A 166 6.85 -4.56 -69.02
CA VAL A 166 5.99 -3.82 -68.07
C VAL A 166 5.51 -4.72 -66.93
N VAL A 167 5.17 -5.98 -67.21
CA VAL A 167 4.80 -6.94 -66.16
C VAL A 167 5.99 -7.31 -65.29
N ALA A 168 7.19 -7.50 -65.86
CA ALA A 168 8.39 -7.78 -65.06
C ALA A 168 8.79 -6.60 -64.16
N VAL A 169 8.69 -5.37 -64.65
CA VAL A 169 8.94 -4.16 -63.85
C VAL A 169 7.86 -3.97 -62.79
N ALA A 170 6.59 -4.25 -63.09
CA ALA A 170 5.51 -4.17 -62.10
C ALA A 170 5.65 -5.24 -61.01
N VAL A 171 6.06 -6.47 -61.37
CA VAL A 171 6.33 -7.54 -60.40
C VAL A 171 7.57 -7.25 -59.57
N LEU A 172 8.64 -6.69 -60.17
CA LEU A 172 9.82 -6.25 -59.42
C LEU A 172 9.55 -5.04 -58.53
N ALA A 173 8.68 -4.11 -58.95
CA ALA A 173 8.23 -2.99 -58.14
C ALA A 173 7.34 -3.48 -56.99
N LEU A 174 6.42 -4.42 -57.24
CA LEU A 174 5.60 -5.04 -56.19
C LEU A 174 6.44 -5.87 -55.23
N ALA A 175 7.46 -6.59 -55.73
CA ALA A 175 8.42 -7.31 -54.91
C ALA A 175 9.29 -6.34 -54.10
N ALA A 176 9.74 -5.22 -54.67
CA ALA A 176 10.49 -4.20 -53.94
C ALA A 176 9.62 -3.46 -52.91
N VAL A 177 8.33 -3.27 -53.17
CA VAL A 177 7.37 -2.73 -52.20
C VAL A 177 7.05 -3.75 -51.12
N ALA A 178 6.93 -5.04 -51.45
CA ALA A 178 6.72 -6.11 -50.47
C ALA A 178 7.97 -6.35 -49.61
N ILE A 179 9.16 -6.37 -50.23
CA ILE A 179 10.45 -6.44 -49.54
C ILE A 179 10.68 -5.17 -48.72
N GLY A 180 10.36 -4.00 -49.26
CA GLY A 180 10.40 -2.73 -48.53
C GLY A 180 9.38 -2.65 -47.40
N ALA A 181 8.26 -3.36 -47.49
CA ALA A 181 7.28 -3.52 -46.41
C ALA A 181 7.78 -4.52 -45.34
N ILE A 182 8.43 -5.61 -45.75
CA ILE A 182 9.05 -6.61 -44.87
C ILE A 182 10.23 -5.98 -44.10
N TYR A 183 11.08 -5.18 -44.75
CA TYR A 183 12.16 -4.44 -44.10
C TYR A 183 11.68 -3.19 -43.35
N ARG A 184 10.56 -2.54 -43.76
CA ARG A 184 9.92 -1.48 -42.94
C ARG A 184 9.21 -2.03 -41.70
N THR A 185 8.90 -3.32 -41.65
CA THR A 185 8.40 -3.97 -40.43
C THR A 185 9.52 -4.41 -39.49
N GLU A 186 10.79 -4.33 -39.88
CA GLU A 186 11.93 -4.71 -39.03
C GLU A 186 12.76 -3.52 -38.50
N ASP A 187 12.53 -2.28 -38.96
CA ASP A 187 13.24 -1.06 -38.48
C ASP A 187 12.33 0.01 -37.85
N LYS A 188 11.13 -0.37 -37.41
CA LYS A 188 10.57 0.27 -36.23
C LYS A 188 11.09 -0.49 -35.02
N ALA A 189 12.33 -0.18 -34.66
CA ALA A 189 12.70 -0.11 -33.26
C ALA A 189 11.76 0.90 -32.60
N THR A 190 10.57 0.45 -32.23
CA THR A 190 9.83 1.02 -31.10
C THR A 190 10.74 0.85 -29.89
N THR A 191 11.57 1.86 -29.66
CA THR A 191 11.95 2.25 -28.30
C THR A 191 10.67 2.25 -27.49
N GLY A 192 10.52 1.28 -26.59
CA GLY A 192 9.27 0.94 -25.91
C GLY A 192 8.70 2.05 -25.00
N PRO A 193 7.73 1.65 -24.16
CA PRO A 193 8.17 0.86 -23.02
C PRO A 193 7.61 -0.55 -23.06
N ASP A 194 8.49 -1.53 -22.90
CA ASP A 194 8.18 -2.65 -22.01
C ASP A 194 7.65 -2.04 -20.72
N ILE A 195 6.35 -2.13 -20.49
CA ILE A 195 5.82 -1.98 -19.13
C ILE A 195 6.10 -3.36 -18.53
N PRO A 196 7.08 -3.50 -17.62
CA PRO A 196 7.30 -4.77 -16.98
C PRO A 196 6.00 -5.20 -16.28
N VAL A 197 5.81 -6.51 -16.21
CA VAL A 197 4.75 -7.24 -15.50
C VAL A 197 4.80 -6.99 -13.96
N ALA A 198 5.43 -5.90 -13.51
CA ALA A 198 5.76 -5.58 -12.14
C ALA A 198 5.05 -4.30 -11.68
N GLY A 199 4.46 -4.36 -10.48
CA GLY A 199 3.57 -3.37 -9.89
C GLY A 199 3.82 -1.89 -10.22
N ALA A 200 4.82 -1.26 -9.61
CA ALA A 200 5.08 0.18 -9.76
C ALA A 200 6.42 0.46 -10.45
N SER A 201 6.44 1.39 -11.40
CA SER A 201 7.68 1.89 -12.03
C SER A 201 8.13 3.21 -11.40
N ILE A 202 9.40 3.29 -11.00
CA ILE A 202 9.98 4.42 -10.27
C ILE A 202 11.26 4.89 -10.96
N LEU A 203 11.36 6.19 -11.20
CA LEU A 203 12.59 6.86 -11.62
C LEU A 203 13.29 7.49 -10.40
N ILE A 204 14.58 7.24 -10.22
CA ILE A 204 15.42 7.93 -9.26
C ILE A 204 16.19 9.01 -10.01
N GLU A 205 15.86 10.28 -9.77
CA GLU A 205 16.60 11.41 -10.31
C GLU A 205 17.89 11.64 -9.50
N GLY A 206 18.89 12.25 -10.14
CA GLY A 206 20.09 12.69 -9.44
C GLY A 206 19.73 13.70 -8.36
N PHE A 207 20.26 13.54 -7.15
CA PHE A 207 20.03 14.51 -6.09
C PHE A 207 20.79 15.80 -6.43
N GLU A 208 20.15 16.95 -6.18
CA GLU A 208 20.79 18.24 -6.39
C GLU A 208 21.67 18.59 -5.17
N SER A 209 22.90 19.03 -5.41
CA SER A 209 23.70 19.65 -4.35
C SER A 209 23.46 21.15 -4.32
N ARG A 210 23.07 21.69 -3.16
CA ARG A 210 22.91 23.12 -2.93
C ARG A 210 24.17 23.65 -2.23
N GLY A 211 25.20 23.91 -3.03
CA GLY A 211 26.48 24.43 -2.60
C GLY A 211 27.56 24.15 -3.64
N THR A 212 28.79 24.58 -3.37
CA THR A 212 29.98 24.21 -4.17
C THR A 212 30.88 23.23 -3.43
N ASP A 213 30.38 22.65 -2.34
CA ASP A 213 31.13 21.75 -1.49
C ASP A 213 31.22 20.36 -2.13
N GLU A 214 32.44 19.86 -2.27
CA GLU A 214 32.74 18.56 -2.90
C GLU A 214 32.05 17.41 -2.17
N LEU A 215 31.98 17.49 -0.84
CA LEU A 215 31.33 16.50 0.02
C LEU A 215 29.82 16.38 -0.31
N THR A 216 29.09 17.50 -0.35
CA THR A 216 27.66 17.49 -0.72
C THR A 216 27.40 17.01 -2.15
N SER A 217 28.29 17.32 -3.10
CA SER A 217 28.19 16.81 -4.48
C SER A 217 28.43 15.29 -4.57
N LEU A 218 29.42 14.75 -3.85
CA LEU A 218 29.69 13.32 -3.80
C LEU A 218 28.51 12.55 -3.18
N LEU A 219 28.00 13.02 -2.05
CA LEU A 219 26.85 12.41 -1.38
C LEU A 219 25.60 12.42 -2.27
N ALA A 220 25.33 13.53 -2.97
CA ALA A 220 24.19 13.64 -3.88
C ALA A 220 24.27 12.64 -5.06
N ALA A 221 25.47 12.44 -5.62
CA ALA A 221 25.66 11.49 -6.72
C ALA A 221 25.49 10.04 -6.24
N GLY A 222 26.04 9.70 -5.07
CA GLY A 222 25.99 8.34 -4.52
C GLY A 222 24.61 7.95 -3.99
N LEU A 223 23.87 8.87 -3.36
CA LEU A 223 22.52 8.60 -2.84
C LEU A 223 21.57 8.06 -3.92
N ALA A 224 21.55 8.65 -5.12
CA ALA A 224 20.67 8.19 -6.19
C ALA A 224 20.99 6.74 -6.62
N GLN A 225 22.27 6.39 -6.69
CA GLN A 225 22.72 5.04 -7.04
C GLN A 225 22.37 4.03 -5.95
N GLU A 226 22.64 4.35 -4.68
CA GLU A 226 22.34 3.44 -3.56
C GLU A 226 20.84 3.25 -3.34
N ILE A 227 20.04 4.31 -3.46
CA ILE A 227 18.58 4.20 -3.39
C ILE A 227 18.07 3.27 -4.51
N ALA A 228 18.59 3.42 -5.73
CA ALA A 228 18.21 2.56 -6.84
C ALA A 228 18.59 1.09 -6.57
N ALA A 229 19.82 0.83 -6.12
CA ALA A 229 20.31 -0.50 -5.79
C ALA A 229 19.51 -1.15 -4.65
N ALA A 230 19.14 -0.38 -3.63
CA ALA A 230 18.33 -0.85 -2.51
C ALA A 230 16.87 -1.13 -2.94
N LEU A 231 16.29 -0.33 -3.83
CA LEU A 231 14.92 -0.51 -4.32
C LEU A 231 14.77 -1.70 -5.27
N LEU A 232 15.83 -2.09 -6.00
CA LEU A 232 15.82 -3.28 -6.86
C LEU A 232 15.56 -4.59 -6.10
N LYS A 233 15.74 -4.60 -4.77
CA LYS A 233 15.48 -5.75 -3.90
C LYS A 233 13.99 -5.93 -3.57
N PHE A 234 13.11 -5.03 -4.03
CA PHE A 234 11.66 -5.14 -3.87
C PHE A 234 11.02 -5.68 -5.16
N PRO A 235 10.42 -6.88 -5.14
CA PRO A 235 10.04 -7.61 -6.37
C PRO A 235 8.91 -6.95 -7.16
N ASP A 236 8.07 -6.12 -6.52
CA ASP A 236 6.96 -5.43 -7.18
C ASP A 236 7.36 -4.05 -7.77
N LEU A 237 8.65 -3.69 -7.71
CA LEU A 237 9.17 -2.43 -8.23
C LEU A 237 10.03 -2.61 -9.49
N SER A 238 9.80 -1.72 -10.45
CA SER A 238 10.70 -1.50 -11.58
C SER A 238 11.44 -0.18 -11.42
N VAL A 239 12.75 -0.25 -11.20
CA VAL A 239 13.57 0.90 -10.82
C VAL A 239 14.40 1.36 -12.00
N TYR A 240 14.31 2.66 -12.30
CA TYR A 240 15.09 3.35 -13.33
C TYR A 240 15.93 4.42 -12.66
N LEU A 241 17.18 4.60 -13.09
CA LEU A 241 18.08 5.62 -12.58
C LEU A 241 18.35 6.64 -13.69
N GLU A 242 18.25 7.94 -13.39
CA GLU A 242 18.66 8.97 -14.34
C GLU A 242 20.20 8.98 -14.45
N PRO A 243 20.78 8.90 -15.67
CA PRO A 243 22.22 8.95 -15.84
C PRO A 243 22.81 10.28 -15.33
N THR A 244 23.73 10.21 -14.36
CA THR A 244 24.49 11.35 -13.85
C THR A 244 25.82 11.47 -14.61
N GLY A 245 26.10 12.62 -15.24
CA GLY A 245 27.38 12.86 -15.92
C GLY A 245 27.40 14.10 -16.85
N PRO A 246 28.58 14.75 -17.03
CA PRO A 246 28.73 16.00 -17.80
C PRO A 246 28.70 15.83 -19.33
N SER A 247 28.54 14.62 -19.85
CA SER A 247 28.88 14.29 -21.26
C SER A 247 27.72 13.71 -22.09
N GLN A 248 26.48 14.13 -21.86
CA GLN A 248 25.41 13.91 -22.85
C GLN A 248 24.58 15.18 -23.12
N PRO A 249 24.38 15.58 -24.39
CA PRO A 249 23.53 16.71 -24.73
C PRO A 249 22.10 16.47 -24.27
N GLN A 250 21.53 17.49 -23.61
CA GLN A 250 20.15 17.58 -23.09
C GLN A 250 19.05 17.17 -24.09
N ALA A 251 19.35 17.17 -25.40
CA ALA A 251 18.39 16.99 -26.48
C ALA A 251 18.09 15.51 -26.86
N ALA A 252 18.72 14.51 -26.23
CA ALA A 252 18.54 13.09 -26.58
C ALA A 252 18.20 12.16 -25.40
N ARG A 253 17.65 12.69 -24.29
CA ARG A 253 17.15 11.83 -23.20
C ARG A 253 15.71 11.42 -23.50
N SER A 254 15.51 10.23 -24.06
CA SER A 254 14.23 9.53 -23.89
C SER A 254 14.11 9.14 -22.42
N ARG A 255 13.57 10.03 -21.58
CA ARG A 255 13.26 9.70 -20.18
C ARG A 255 12.26 8.53 -20.18
N PRO A 256 12.51 7.43 -19.45
CA PRO A 256 11.53 6.37 -19.34
C PRO A 256 10.25 6.92 -18.71
N ASN A 257 9.09 6.56 -19.26
CA ASN A 257 7.81 6.98 -18.73
C ASN A 257 7.49 6.15 -17.47
N THR A 258 7.94 6.61 -16.31
CA THR A 258 7.67 5.96 -15.01
C THR A 258 6.45 6.57 -14.31
N GLN A 259 5.79 5.79 -13.46
CA GLN A 259 4.63 6.25 -12.68
C GLN A 259 5.05 7.19 -11.54
N PHE A 260 6.19 6.90 -10.92
CA PHE A 260 6.71 7.65 -9.78
C PHE A 260 8.13 8.16 -10.02
N VAL A 261 8.49 9.22 -9.28
CA VAL A 261 9.81 9.83 -9.29
C VAL A 261 10.27 10.06 -7.85
N VAL A 262 11.49 9.63 -7.52
CA VAL A 262 12.20 10.02 -6.30
C VAL A 262 13.25 11.06 -6.69
N THR A 263 13.23 12.18 -5.99
CA THR A 263 14.16 13.30 -6.21
C THR A 263 14.55 13.87 -4.85
N GLY A 264 15.68 14.55 -4.79
CA GLY A 264 16.13 15.11 -3.53
C GLY A 264 17.19 16.19 -3.68
N THR A 265 17.48 16.82 -2.55
CA THR A 265 18.47 17.89 -2.42
C THR A 265 19.36 17.57 -1.23
N VAL A 266 20.66 17.80 -1.39
CA VAL A 266 21.67 17.68 -0.36
C VAL A 266 22.28 19.06 -0.13
N TRP A 267 22.41 19.46 1.13
CA TRP A 267 23.10 20.69 1.48
C TRP A 267 23.70 20.59 2.86
N GLN A 268 24.67 21.44 3.13
CA GLN A 268 25.29 21.55 4.44
C GLN A 268 24.84 22.85 5.10
N GLN A 269 24.56 22.78 6.40
CA GLN A 269 24.35 23.95 7.25
C GLN A 269 25.24 23.78 8.48
N ASP A 270 26.20 24.71 8.65
CA ASP A 270 27.26 24.60 9.64
C ASP A 270 28.00 23.25 9.49
N ASP A 271 28.08 22.42 10.54
CA ASP A 271 28.67 21.07 10.47
C ASP A 271 27.63 19.95 10.29
N THR A 272 26.41 20.28 9.87
CA THR A 272 25.32 19.31 9.70
C THR A 272 24.98 19.11 8.23
N LEU A 273 25.03 17.85 7.78
CA LEU A 273 24.56 17.43 6.46
C LEU A 273 23.05 17.24 6.47
N LEU A 274 22.38 17.84 5.50
CA LEU A 274 20.94 17.83 5.37
C LEU A 274 20.56 17.23 4.03
N VAL A 275 19.72 16.19 4.07
CA VAL A 275 19.21 15.55 2.87
C VAL A 275 17.70 15.65 2.91
N SER A 276 17.09 16.25 1.88
CA SER A 276 15.64 16.21 1.69
C SER A 276 15.32 15.38 0.48
N THR A 277 14.37 14.46 0.63
CA THR A 277 13.90 13.59 -0.44
C THR A 277 12.40 13.76 -0.63
N THR A 278 11.93 13.50 -1.84
CA THR A 278 10.52 13.57 -2.20
C THR A 278 10.18 12.47 -3.19
N LEU A 279 9.12 11.73 -2.89
CA LEU A 279 8.44 10.83 -3.82
C LEU A 279 7.23 11.55 -4.43
N LYS A 280 7.18 11.59 -5.76
CA LYS A 280 6.11 12.23 -6.54
C LYS A 280 5.49 11.23 -7.51
N ARG A 281 4.22 11.46 -7.85
CA ARG A 281 3.58 10.87 -9.03
C ARG A 281 3.93 11.68 -10.27
N ASN A 282 4.36 11.02 -11.32
CA ASN A 282 4.89 11.68 -12.51
C ASN A 282 3.80 12.40 -13.33
N GLU A 283 2.59 11.82 -13.42
CA GLU A 283 1.48 12.33 -14.22
C GLU A 283 1.04 13.76 -13.83
N ASP A 284 0.82 14.01 -12.54
CA ASP A 284 0.26 15.26 -12.02
C ASP A 284 1.21 15.99 -11.06
N GLN A 285 2.46 15.51 -10.93
CA GLN A 285 3.48 16.03 -10.03
C GLN A 285 3.06 16.06 -8.55
N LYS A 286 2.06 15.26 -8.17
CA LYS A 286 1.56 15.19 -6.79
C LYS A 286 2.63 14.62 -5.88
N VAL A 287 3.00 15.38 -4.85
CA VAL A 287 3.88 14.91 -3.78
C VAL A 287 3.15 13.88 -2.93
N LEU A 288 3.68 12.66 -2.92
CA LEU A 288 3.12 11.54 -2.16
C LEU A 288 3.78 11.44 -0.78
N TRP A 289 5.10 11.65 -0.72
CA TRP A 289 5.88 11.62 0.51
C TRP A 289 7.09 12.55 0.37
N SER A 290 7.52 13.12 1.49
CA SER A 290 8.75 13.88 1.59
C SER A 290 9.27 13.75 3.01
N GLU A 291 10.59 13.63 3.15
CA GLU A 291 11.27 13.48 4.42
C GLU A 291 12.56 14.29 4.40
N ARG A 292 13.03 14.64 5.59
CA ARG A 292 14.30 15.35 5.78
C ARG A 292 15.14 14.63 6.81
N TYR A 293 16.35 14.27 6.39
CA TYR A 293 17.39 13.67 7.21
C TYR A 293 18.39 14.75 7.61
N SER A 294 18.91 14.63 8.82
CA SER A 294 19.85 15.56 9.41
C SER A 294 20.92 14.75 10.14
N GLU A 295 22.13 14.75 9.59
CA GLU A 295 23.27 14.03 10.13
C GLU A 295 24.28 15.06 10.65
N GLY A 296 24.55 15.02 11.96
CA GLY A 296 25.45 15.96 12.65
C GLY A 296 26.94 15.62 12.47
N PRO A 297 27.84 16.37 13.13
CA PRO A 297 29.29 16.18 13.07
C PRO A 297 29.78 14.97 13.88
N GLU A 298 29.10 13.84 13.76
CA GLU A 298 29.56 12.59 14.35
C GLU A 298 30.71 12.01 13.48
N ASN A 299 31.60 11.22 14.09
CA ASN A 299 32.71 10.52 13.40
C ASN A 299 32.21 9.41 12.44
N ARG A 300 31.15 9.68 11.69
CA ARG A 300 30.55 8.79 10.73
C ARG A 300 31.12 9.08 9.35
N SER A 301 31.46 8.03 8.63
CA SER A 301 31.86 8.14 7.23
C SER A 301 30.67 8.56 6.36
N ILE A 302 30.97 9.22 5.25
CA ILE A 302 29.98 9.61 4.24
C ILE A 302 29.22 8.38 3.72
N THR A 303 29.92 7.25 3.59
CA THR A 303 29.34 5.97 3.19
C THR A 303 28.32 5.45 4.19
N GLU A 304 28.59 5.54 5.50
CA GLU A 304 27.60 5.12 6.51
C GLU A 304 26.35 6.00 6.50
N ILE A 305 26.51 7.32 6.30
CA ILE A 305 25.38 8.24 6.15
C ILE A 305 24.57 7.91 4.89
N GLN A 306 25.26 7.67 3.78
CA GLN A 306 24.63 7.32 2.50
C GLN A 306 23.86 5.99 2.59
N ASP A 307 24.47 4.96 3.19
CA ASP A 307 23.87 3.64 3.38
C ASP A 307 22.64 3.71 4.28
N GLU A 308 22.71 4.47 5.37
CA GLU A 308 21.57 4.64 6.26
C GLU A 308 20.41 5.38 5.56
N ILE A 309 20.68 6.55 4.97
CA ILE A 309 19.63 7.36 4.32
C ILE A 309 19.03 6.58 3.15
N SER A 310 19.85 5.94 2.32
CA SER A 310 19.36 5.14 1.19
C SER A 310 18.53 3.94 1.67
N SER A 311 18.94 3.26 2.73
CA SER A 311 18.18 2.18 3.38
C SER A 311 16.82 2.67 3.87
N GLN A 312 16.76 3.79 4.60
CA GLN A 312 15.51 4.36 5.11
C GLN A 312 14.56 4.76 3.96
N ILE A 313 15.08 5.41 2.91
CA ILE A 313 14.29 5.78 1.73
C ILE A 313 13.75 4.52 1.03
N ALA A 314 14.62 3.55 0.75
CA ALA A 314 14.25 2.33 0.04
C ALA A 314 13.21 1.52 0.82
N THR A 315 13.35 1.43 2.13
CA THR A 315 12.36 0.85 3.04
C THR A 315 11.00 1.52 2.86
N VAL A 316 10.90 2.85 2.96
CA VAL A 316 9.59 3.55 2.93
C VAL A 316 8.94 3.49 1.55
N VAL A 317 9.74 3.58 0.49
CA VAL A 317 9.28 3.59 -0.90
C VAL A 317 8.94 2.19 -1.40
N GLY A 318 9.74 1.18 -1.02
CA GLY A 318 9.67 -0.20 -1.51
C GLY A 318 8.66 -1.11 -0.81
N GLN A 319 8.21 -0.75 0.39
CA GLN A 319 7.22 -1.53 1.15
C GLN A 319 5.99 -1.91 0.32
N SER A 320 5.53 -3.16 0.43
CA SER A 320 4.33 -3.67 -0.25
C SER A 320 3.09 -2.79 -0.04
N TYR A 321 2.96 -2.16 1.12
CA TYR A 321 1.86 -1.23 1.46
C TYR A 321 2.28 0.25 1.45
N GLY A 322 3.48 0.54 0.94
CA GLY A 322 3.96 1.88 0.66
C GLY A 322 3.12 2.57 -0.42
N ARG A 323 3.29 3.88 -0.55
CA ARG A 323 2.45 4.70 -1.44
C ARG A 323 2.50 4.26 -2.91
N PRO A 324 3.68 3.97 -3.53
CA PRO A 324 3.75 3.55 -4.92
C PRO A 324 2.95 2.27 -5.17
N LEU A 325 3.23 1.23 -4.39
CA LEU A 325 2.61 -0.08 -4.56
C LEU A 325 1.12 -0.08 -4.21
N ASN A 326 0.69 0.77 -3.27
CA ASN A 326 -0.74 0.92 -2.99
C ASN A 326 -1.51 1.58 -4.14
N GLU A 327 -0.95 2.61 -4.80
CA GLU A 327 -1.56 3.20 -6.00
C GLU A 327 -1.57 2.21 -7.17
N ALA A 328 -0.46 1.49 -7.41
CA ALA A 328 -0.39 0.46 -8.44
C ALA A 328 -1.41 -0.66 -8.22
N ARG A 329 -1.57 -1.13 -6.98
CA ARG A 329 -2.61 -2.10 -6.59
C ARG A 329 -4.02 -1.58 -6.89
N THR A 330 -4.30 -0.33 -6.53
CA THR A 330 -5.62 0.29 -6.77
C THR A 330 -5.94 0.35 -8.26
N LEU A 331 -4.94 0.66 -9.09
CA LEU A 331 -5.07 0.69 -10.54
C LEU A 331 -5.30 -0.71 -11.13
N ALA A 332 -4.53 -1.71 -10.68
CA ALA A 332 -4.66 -3.09 -11.14
C ALA A 332 -6.05 -3.66 -10.82
N LEU A 333 -6.61 -3.34 -9.65
CA LEU A 333 -7.93 -3.81 -9.24
C LEU A 333 -9.10 -3.08 -9.90
N SER A 334 -8.87 -1.90 -10.51
CA SER A 334 -9.91 -1.15 -11.21
C SER A 334 -10.03 -1.48 -12.70
N HIS A 335 -8.99 -2.09 -13.30
CA HIS A 335 -8.95 -2.45 -14.72
C HIS A 335 -9.19 -3.95 -14.92
N SER A 336 -10.46 -4.37 -14.92
CA SER A 336 -10.87 -5.76 -15.18
C SER A 336 -11.31 -5.95 -16.64
N ALA A 337 -10.39 -5.96 -17.62
CA ALA A 337 -10.76 -6.29 -19.01
C ALA A 337 -9.64 -6.65 -20.02
N THR A 338 -8.35 -6.73 -19.67
CA THR A 338 -7.30 -7.04 -20.67
C THR A 338 -6.21 -7.95 -20.12
N SER A 339 -5.88 -8.99 -20.91
CA SER A 339 -5.24 -10.25 -20.54
C SER A 339 -3.79 -10.23 -20.04
N SER A 340 -3.14 -9.07 -19.87
CA SER A 340 -1.85 -8.98 -19.15
C SER A 340 -1.94 -8.29 -17.79
N LEU A 341 -3.06 -7.64 -17.48
CA LEU A 341 -3.35 -7.01 -16.18
C LEU A 341 -3.94 -8.01 -15.18
N ASP A 342 -4.39 -9.18 -15.63
CA ASP A 342 -5.08 -10.17 -14.79
C ASP A 342 -4.15 -10.83 -13.76
N ALA A 343 -2.92 -11.18 -14.15
CA ALA A 343 -1.99 -11.90 -13.27
C ALA A 343 -1.48 -11.05 -12.09
N TYR A 344 -1.06 -9.80 -12.33
CA TYR A 344 -0.70 -8.88 -11.24
C TYR A 344 -1.92 -8.46 -10.42
N ALA A 345 -3.12 -8.35 -11.02
CA ALA A 345 -4.35 -8.12 -10.26
C ALA A 345 -4.64 -9.27 -9.26
N CYS A 346 -4.32 -10.52 -9.61
CA CYS A 346 -4.41 -11.65 -8.67
C CYS A 346 -3.43 -11.50 -7.50
N VAL A 347 -2.17 -11.12 -7.77
CA VAL A 347 -1.16 -10.82 -6.72
C VAL A 347 -1.66 -9.68 -5.81
N ALA A 348 -2.14 -8.59 -6.40
CA ALA A 348 -2.73 -7.45 -5.71
C ALA A 348 -3.91 -7.86 -4.79
N ARG A 349 -4.80 -8.73 -5.27
CA ARG A 349 -5.95 -9.24 -4.49
C ARG A 349 -5.49 -10.10 -3.32
N ALA A 350 -4.51 -10.98 -3.55
CA ALA A 350 -3.94 -11.80 -2.49
C ALA A 350 -3.22 -10.98 -1.42
N GLN A 351 -2.53 -9.90 -1.79
CA GLN A 351 -1.95 -8.96 -0.82
C GLN A 351 -3.01 -8.27 0.06
N ILE A 352 -4.21 -7.99 -0.47
CA ILE A 352 -5.32 -7.49 0.35
C ILE A 352 -5.75 -8.56 1.36
N TYR A 353 -6.02 -9.78 0.89
CA TYR A 353 -6.36 -10.90 1.76
C TYR A 353 -5.30 -11.08 2.85
N ARG A 354 -4.01 -11.05 2.53
CA ARG A 354 -2.93 -11.19 3.51
C ARG A 354 -2.86 -10.08 4.56
N ARG A 355 -3.44 -8.91 4.29
CA ARG A 355 -3.54 -7.82 5.25
C ARG A 355 -4.77 -7.94 6.16
N THR A 356 -5.87 -8.50 5.65
CA THR A 356 -7.16 -8.56 6.35
C THR A 356 -7.41 -9.92 7.02
N ILE A 357 -6.86 -10.99 6.45
CA ILE A 357 -7.09 -12.41 6.77
C ILE A 357 -8.58 -12.75 6.82
N ARG A 358 -9.38 -12.08 5.97
CA ARG A 358 -10.83 -12.32 5.89
C ARG A 358 -11.10 -13.57 5.06
N THR A 359 -11.75 -14.56 5.65
CA THR A 359 -12.06 -15.86 5.01
C THR A 359 -12.84 -15.70 3.71
N GLU A 360 -13.72 -14.71 3.61
CA GLU A 360 -14.49 -14.40 2.40
C GLU A 360 -13.64 -13.91 1.21
N GLU A 361 -12.43 -13.39 1.47
CA GLU A 361 -11.50 -12.91 0.44
C GLU A 361 -10.56 -14.02 -0.04
N TYR A 362 -10.39 -15.09 0.76
CA TYR A 362 -9.43 -16.16 0.55
C TYR A 362 -9.65 -16.92 -0.78
N GLN A 363 -10.84 -17.50 -0.97
CA GLN A 363 -11.12 -18.39 -2.11
C GLN A 363 -10.92 -17.66 -3.45
N ALA A 364 -11.46 -16.45 -3.57
CA ALA A 364 -11.36 -15.65 -4.79
C ALA A 364 -9.91 -15.21 -5.09
N ALA A 365 -9.09 -14.98 -4.05
CA ALA A 365 -7.68 -14.65 -4.23
C ALA A 365 -6.87 -15.88 -4.66
N ARG A 366 -7.11 -17.05 -4.04
CA ARG A 366 -6.45 -18.32 -4.38
C ARG A 366 -6.75 -18.72 -5.82
N ASP A 367 -8.02 -18.79 -6.19
CA ASP A 367 -8.45 -19.27 -7.51
C ASP A 367 -7.89 -18.37 -8.63
N CYS A 368 -7.79 -17.05 -8.38
CA CYS A 368 -7.16 -16.10 -9.28
C CYS A 368 -5.66 -16.40 -9.47
N LEU A 369 -4.92 -16.58 -8.37
CA LEU A 369 -3.49 -16.90 -8.42
C LEU A 369 -3.23 -18.25 -9.08
N GLU A 370 -4.07 -19.26 -8.83
CA GLU A 370 -3.98 -20.55 -9.49
C GLU A 370 -4.22 -20.46 -11.00
N ASN A 371 -5.11 -19.56 -11.43
CA ASN A 371 -5.25 -19.25 -12.86
C ASN A 371 -4.03 -18.53 -13.41
N ALA A 372 -3.51 -17.53 -12.69
CA ALA A 372 -2.34 -16.77 -13.12
C ALA A 372 -1.11 -17.67 -13.34
N VAL A 373 -0.81 -18.59 -12.42
CA VAL A 373 0.34 -19.51 -12.58
C VAL A 373 0.11 -20.62 -13.59
N ARG A 374 -1.14 -20.88 -13.97
CA ARG A 374 -1.48 -21.83 -15.05
C ARG A 374 -1.29 -21.19 -16.43
N GLU A 375 -1.66 -19.92 -16.55
CA GLU A 375 -1.50 -19.13 -17.77
C GLU A 375 -0.05 -18.70 -17.98
N ASP A 376 0.65 -18.32 -16.91
CA ASP A 376 2.07 -17.98 -16.91
C ASP A 376 2.83 -18.77 -15.82
N PRO A 377 3.30 -19.99 -16.13
CA PRO A 377 4.04 -20.83 -15.20
C PRO A 377 5.40 -20.29 -14.77
N ASP A 378 5.93 -19.27 -15.45
CA ASP A 378 7.21 -18.63 -15.15
C ASP A 378 7.04 -17.33 -14.34
N TYR A 379 5.81 -16.96 -13.99
CA TYR A 379 5.53 -15.81 -13.14
C TYR A 379 5.87 -16.09 -11.66
N ALA A 380 7.15 -15.94 -11.32
CA ALA A 380 7.70 -16.22 -9.97
C ALA A 380 6.90 -15.56 -8.84
N ARG A 381 6.45 -14.32 -9.04
CA ARG A 381 5.72 -13.54 -8.03
C ARG A 381 4.39 -14.18 -7.66
N ALA A 382 3.63 -14.67 -8.64
CA ALA A 382 2.36 -15.34 -8.37
C ALA A 382 2.56 -16.66 -7.61
N TRP A 383 3.62 -17.41 -7.92
CA TRP A 383 4.00 -18.60 -7.17
C TRP A 383 4.35 -18.29 -5.70
N ALA A 384 5.15 -17.24 -5.47
CA ALA A 384 5.55 -16.84 -4.11
C ALA A 384 4.33 -16.45 -3.26
N VAL A 385 3.39 -15.70 -3.83
CA VAL A 385 2.19 -15.28 -3.10
C VAL A 385 1.18 -16.42 -2.96
N LEU A 386 1.07 -17.32 -3.94
CA LEU A 386 0.23 -18.52 -3.86
C LEU A 386 0.70 -19.46 -2.74
N ALA A 387 2.01 -19.56 -2.49
CA ALA A 387 2.55 -20.33 -1.38
C ALA A 387 1.95 -19.91 -0.03
N TYR A 388 1.79 -18.60 0.22
CA TYR A 388 1.15 -18.12 1.45
C TYR A 388 -0.31 -18.52 1.54
N LEU A 389 -1.09 -18.40 0.46
CA LEU A 389 -2.50 -18.78 0.51
C LEU A 389 -2.66 -20.28 0.73
N ARG A 390 -1.82 -21.11 0.11
CA ARG A 390 -1.82 -22.57 0.35
C ARG A 390 -1.39 -22.93 1.77
N MET A 391 -0.44 -22.20 2.34
CA MET A 391 -0.05 -22.34 3.75
C MET A 391 -1.20 -21.92 4.69
N ASP A 392 -1.89 -20.82 4.39
CA ASP A 392 -3.05 -20.37 5.17
C ASP A 392 -4.21 -21.38 5.06
N ALA A 393 -4.34 -22.09 3.94
CA ALA A 393 -5.28 -23.21 3.80
C ALA A 393 -5.04 -24.30 4.84
N ALA A 394 -3.78 -24.71 4.98
CA ALA A 394 -3.34 -25.70 5.96
C ALA A 394 -3.52 -25.19 7.39
N ARG A 395 -3.10 -23.95 7.65
CA ARG A 395 -3.13 -23.32 8.98
C ARG A 395 -4.55 -23.10 9.49
N PHE A 396 -5.46 -22.63 8.64
CA PHE A 396 -6.83 -22.26 9.03
C PHE A 396 -7.87 -23.33 8.70
N GLY A 397 -7.47 -24.46 8.12
CA GLY A 397 -8.39 -25.54 7.76
C GLY A 397 -9.38 -25.14 6.66
N TYR A 398 -8.93 -24.36 5.67
CA TYR A 398 -9.77 -24.05 4.50
C TYR A 398 -9.84 -25.23 3.52
N ASP A 399 -8.92 -26.18 3.64
CA ASP A 399 -8.87 -27.39 2.85
C ASP A 399 -8.59 -28.61 3.74
N ASP A 400 -9.62 -29.43 3.93
CA ASP A 400 -9.56 -30.66 4.73
C ASP A 400 -9.40 -31.92 3.86
N THR A 401 -9.05 -31.76 2.58
CA THR A 401 -8.90 -32.91 1.66
C THR A 401 -7.58 -33.66 1.84
N LEU A 402 -6.57 -33.00 2.41
CA LEU A 402 -5.22 -33.56 2.60
C LEU A 402 -5.05 -34.14 4.02
N ALA A 403 -4.23 -35.19 4.12
CA ALA A 403 -3.82 -35.74 5.41
C ALA A 403 -2.99 -34.71 6.21
N GLU A 404 -3.02 -34.78 7.54
CA GLU A 404 -2.38 -33.79 8.42
C GLU A 404 -0.91 -33.50 8.07
N GLY A 405 -0.11 -34.55 7.84
CA GLY A 405 1.30 -34.43 7.48
C GLY A 405 1.56 -34.02 6.01
N GLU A 406 0.52 -33.79 5.22
CA GLU A 406 0.62 -33.40 3.80
C GLU A 406 0.04 -32.00 3.54
N LYS A 407 -0.57 -31.36 4.55
CA LYS A 407 -1.29 -30.09 4.38
C LYS A 407 -0.42 -28.96 3.83
N PHE A 408 0.87 -28.90 4.19
CA PHE A 408 1.78 -27.85 3.72
C PHE A 408 2.51 -28.18 2.41
N VAL A 409 2.40 -29.40 1.88
CA VAL A 409 3.10 -29.83 0.65
C VAL A 409 2.80 -28.89 -0.53
N PRO A 410 1.52 -28.56 -0.85
CA PRO A 410 1.23 -27.67 -1.98
C PRO A 410 1.80 -26.25 -1.83
N ALA A 411 1.93 -25.78 -0.58
CA ALA A 411 2.50 -24.48 -0.26
C ALA A 411 4.03 -24.49 -0.48
N ARG A 412 4.69 -25.55 -0.01
CA ARG A 412 6.12 -25.77 -0.18
C ARG A 412 6.50 -25.88 -1.66
N GLU A 413 5.75 -26.63 -2.45
CA GLU A 413 5.95 -26.74 -3.90
C GLU A 413 5.86 -25.38 -4.60
N ALA A 414 4.85 -24.57 -4.26
CA ALA A 414 4.69 -23.23 -4.83
C ALA A 414 5.87 -22.31 -4.46
N ALA A 415 6.31 -22.32 -3.19
CA ALA A 415 7.45 -21.53 -2.76
C ALA A 415 8.76 -21.96 -3.44
N MET A 416 9.00 -23.28 -3.54
CA MET A 416 10.17 -23.82 -4.24
C MET A 416 10.15 -23.50 -5.73
N ARG A 417 8.97 -23.52 -6.37
CA ARG A 417 8.82 -23.09 -7.76
C ARG A 417 9.18 -21.62 -7.92
N ALA A 418 8.71 -20.75 -7.02
CA ALA A 418 9.07 -19.34 -7.03
C ALA A 418 10.60 -19.14 -6.92
N LEU A 419 11.27 -19.83 -5.99
CA LEU A 419 12.72 -19.74 -5.83
C LEU A 419 13.52 -20.30 -7.02
N SER A 420 12.96 -21.27 -7.75
CA SER A 420 13.58 -21.78 -8.98
C SER A 420 13.59 -20.73 -10.11
N LEU A 421 12.60 -19.82 -10.11
CA LEU A 421 12.42 -18.78 -11.12
C LEU A 421 13.11 -17.47 -10.71
N ALA A 422 13.00 -17.11 -9.44
CA ALA A 422 13.60 -15.93 -8.84
C ALA A 422 14.39 -16.34 -7.58
N PRO A 423 15.68 -16.71 -7.73
CA PRO A 423 16.54 -17.01 -6.60
C PRO A 423 16.60 -15.79 -5.68
N LYS A 424 16.33 -16.00 -4.39
CA LYS A 424 16.22 -14.95 -3.35
C LYS A 424 14.92 -14.14 -3.35
N ASP A 425 13.83 -14.64 -3.95
CA ASP A 425 12.51 -14.03 -3.72
C ASP A 425 12.16 -14.05 -2.22
N ILE A 426 12.01 -12.85 -1.65
CA ILE A 426 11.82 -12.65 -0.21
C ILE A 426 10.53 -13.28 0.30
N ASP A 427 9.47 -13.28 -0.51
CA ASP A 427 8.17 -13.78 -0.09
C ASP A 427 8.11 -15.30 -0.14
N ALA A 428 8.78 -15.92 -1.11
CA ALA A 428 8.97 -17.36 -1.16
C ALA A 428 9.84 -17.87 0.00
N LEU A 429 10.96 -17.21 0.31
CA LEU A 429 11.80 -17.55 1.47
C LEU A 429 11.02 -17.44 2.79
N ARG A 430 10.29 -16.34 2.97
CA ARG A 430 9.43 -16.16 4.16
C ARG A 430 8.31 -17.20 4.21
N ALA A 431 7.70 -17.58 3.09
CA ALA A 431 6.68 -18.63 3.05
C ALA A 431 7.28 -19.97 3.52
N LEU A 432 8.47 -20.36 3.06
CA LEU A 432 9.18 -21.53 3.56
C LEU A 432 9.47 -21.43 5.06
N SER A 433 9.95 -20.28 5.54
CA SER A 433 10.14 -20.06 6.98
C SER A 433 8.85 -20.33 7.76
N HIS A 434 7.69 -19.86 7.29
CA HIS A 434 6.42 -20.13 7.97
C HIS A 434 6.02 -21.60 7.91
N ILE A 435 6.18 -22.26 6.76
CA ILE A 435 5.86 -23.67 6.58
C ILE A 435 6.68 -24.54 7.54
N GLU A 436 8.01 -24.39 7.53
CA GLU A 436 8.89 -25.16 8.42
C GLU A 436 8.56 -24.92 9.89
N TYR A 437 8.19 -23.68 10.24
CA TYR A 437 7.77 -23.34 11.60
C TYR A 437 6.53 -24.11 12.03
N TYR A 438 5.52 -24.21 11.18
CA TYR A 438 4.28 -24.93 11.51
C TYR A 438 4.46 -26.45 11.49
N GLU A 439 5.38 -26.97 10.68
CA GLU A 439 5.75 -28.39 10.68
C GLU A 439 6.73 -28.77 11.81
N GLY A 440 7.20 -27.78 12.58
CA GLY A 440 8.05 -27.99 13.76
C GLY A 440 9.56 -28.05 13.47
N ASP A 441 9.98 -27.82 12.22
CA ASP A 441 11.40 -27.66 11.87
C ASP A 441 11.85 -26.20 12.07
N PHE A 442 12.14 -25.87 13.33
CA PHE A 442 12.47 -24.50 13.72
C PHE A 442 13.83 -24.03 13.18
N ASP A 443 14.80 -24.94 13.02
CA ASP A 443 16.12 -24.60 12.52
C ASP A 443 16.04 -24.19 11.04
N SER A 444 15.37 -24.99 10.21
CA SER A 444 15.12 -24.63 8.81
C SER A 444 14.26 -23.36 8.70
N SER A 445 13.30 -23.17 9.60
CA SER A 445 12.48 -21.96 9.64
C SER A 445 13.29 -20.68 9.87
N ILE A 446 14.24 -20.73 10.81
CA ILE A 446 15.13 -19.60 11.11
C ILE A 446 16.12 -19.38 9.96
N ASP A 447 16.65 -20.45 9.36
CA ASP A 447 17.56 -20.34 8.21
C ASP A 447 16.89 -19.63 7.02
N TYR A 448 15.69 -20.05 6.63
CA TYR A 448 14.94 -19.36 5.55
C TYR A 448 14.59 -17.91 5.90
N ALA A 449 14.27 -17.61 7.17
CA ALA A 449 14.00 -16.24 7.61
C ALA A 449 15.26 -15.37 7.53
N GLN A 450 16.42 -15.92 7.89
CA GLN A 450 17.73 -15.27 7.78
C GLN A 450 18.08 -14.99 6.31
N GLN A 451 17.88 -15.98 5.42
CA GLN A 451 18.06 -15.80 3.98
C GLN A 451 17.15 -14.70 3.42
N ALA A 452 15.91 -14.56 3.91
CA ALA A 452 15.01 -13.49 3.48
C ALA A 452 15.52 -12.10 3.88
N VAL A 453 16.06 -11.95 5.10
CA VAL A 453 16.70 -10.71 5.57
C VAL A 453 17.97 -10.40 4.77
N GLU A 454 18.76 -11.40 4.40
CA GLU A 454 19.94 -11.23 3.56
C GLU A 454 19.58 -10.81 2.12
N ALA A 455 18.48 -11.36 1.58
CA ALA A 455 17.96 -10.99 0.28
C ALA A 455 17.49 -9.53 0.24
N ASN A 456 16.78 -9.07 1.27
CA ASN A 456 16.41 -7.67 1.42
C ASN A 456 16.44 -7.20 2.89
N PRO A 457 17.52 -6.56 3.35
CA PRO A 457 17.61 -6.07 4.73
C PRO A 457 16.70 -4.86 4.98
N ASN A 458 16.14 -4.26 3.93
CA ASN A 458 15.26 -3.09 3.98
C ASN A 458 13.77 -3.46 4.04
N ASP A 459 13.42 -4.75 3.97
CA ASP A 459 12.06 -5.23 4.09
C ASP A 459 11.68 -5.42 5.58
N PRO A 460 10.75 -4.62 6.14
CA PRO A 460 10.33 -4.77 7.54
C PRO A 460 9.72 -6.14 7.84
N ASP A 461 9.13 -6.73 6.83
CA ASP A 461 8.32 -7.93 6.90
C ASP A 461 9.18 -9.20 7.00
N ALA A 462 10.36 -9.20 6.35
CA ALA A 462 11.43 -10.17 6.53
C ALA A 462 12.09 -10.05 7.91
N LEU A 463 12.41 -8.82 8.34
CA LEU A 463 12.96 -8.57 9.68
C LEU A 463 12.01 -9.06 10.79
N ALA A 464 10.73 -8.72 10.68
CA ALA A 464 9.71 -9.16 11.64
C ALA A 464 9.49 -10.68 11.61
N ASN A 465 9.58 -11.32 10.43
CA ASN A 465 9.49 -12.77 10.33
C ASN A 465 10.64 -13.45 11.09
N LEU A 466 11.90 -13.05 10.86
CA LEU A 466 13.05 -13.59 11.60
C LEU A 466 12.94 -13.33 13.10
N ALA A 467 12.62 -12.08 13.48
CA ALA A 467 12.41 -11.71 14.87
C ALA A 467 11.33 -12.57 15.55
N TYR A 468 10.22 -12.85 14.86
CA TYR A 468 9.17 -13.71 15.38
C TYR A 468 9.63 -15.15 15.58
N ARG A 469 10.38 -15.73 14.62
CA ARG A 469 10.93 -17.10 14.75
C ARG A 469 11.92 -17.22 15.91
N LEU A 470 12.73 -16.20 16.15
CA LEU A 470 13.66 -16.17 17.28
C LEU A 470 12.91 -15.99 18.61
N GLY A 471 11.99 -15.03 18.66
CA GLY A 471 11.26 -14.66 19.88
C GLY A 471 10.36 -15.77 20.41
N THR A 472 9.66 -16.51 19.55
CA THR A 472 8.84 -17.65 20.01
C THR A 472 9.66 -18.84 20.50
N ARG A 473 10.98 -18.83 20.27
CA ARG A 473 11.95 -19.82 20.76
C ARG A 473 12.80 -19.28 21.91
N ASN A 474 12.30 -18.26 22.62
CA ASN A 474 12.95 -17.62 23.77
C ASN A 474 14.33 -16.99 23.47
N ARG A 475 14.61 -16.63 22.21
CA ARG A 475 15.83 -15.90 21.80
C ARG A 475 15.58 -14.40 21.69
N PHE A 476 15.10 -13.79 22.78
CA PHE A 476 14.63 -12.40 22.78
C PHE A 476 15.75 -11.38 22.53
N GLU A 477 16.98 -11.65 22.96
CA GLU A 477 18.15 -10.78 22.77
C GLU A 477 18.45 -10.54 21.29
N GLU A 478 18.21 -11.55 20.45
CA GLU A 478 18.36 -11.44 19.00
C GLU A 478 17.08 -10.93 18.33
N ALA A 479 15.91 -11.33 18.83
CA ALA A 479 14.62 -11.01 18.24
C ALA A 479 14.22 -9.53 18.38
N VAL A 480 14.36 -8.96 19.58
CA VAL A 480 13.85 -7.61 19.89
C VAL A 480 14.52 -6.54 19.03
N PRO A 481 15.87 -6.49 18.87
CA PRO A 481 16.50 -5.49 17.99
C PRO A 481 16.04 -5.59 16.52
N LEU A 482 15.79 -6.81 16.03
CA LEU A 482 15.26 -7.01 14.68
C LEU A 482 13.81 -6.51 14.56
N MET A 483 12.98 -6.77 15.56
CA MET A 483 11.59 -6.32 15.58
C MET A 483 11.48 -4.80 15.71
N GLU A 484 12.31 -4.17 16.55
CA GLU A 484 12.38 -2.71 16.68
C GLU A 484 12.80 -2.07 15.35
N ARG A 485 13.78 -2.65 14.66
CA ARG A 485 14.16 -2.21 13.30
C ARG A 485 12.99 -2.35 12.33
N ALA A 486 12.24 -3.45 12.37
CA ALA A 486 11.05 -3.64 11.54
C ALA A 486 9.97 -2.57 11.82
N ILE A 487 9.72 -2.27 13.09
CA ILE A 487 8.75 -1.24 13.53
C ILE A 487 9.20 0.15 13.06
N ALA A 488 10.44 0.54 13.35
CA ALA A 488 10.99 1.86 12.97
C ALA A 488 10.96 2.09 11.45
N ARG A 489 11.10 1.00 10.69
CA ARG A 489 11.09 0.99 9.22
C ARG A 489 9.68 0.97 8.62
N SER A 490 8.66 0.63 9.39
CA SER A 490 7.30 0.47 8.86
C SER A 490 6.55 1.80 8.84
N VAL A 491 5.94 2.15 7.69
CA VAL A 491 5.05 3.33 7.63
C VAL A 491 3.82 3.14 8.52
N GLN A 492 3.35 1.89 8.62
CA GLN A 492 2.30 1.45 9.54
C GLN A 492 2.65 0.03 10.03
N PRO A 493 3.39 -0.08 11.16
CA PRO A 493 3.75 -1.37 11.73
C PRO A 493 2.52 -2.26 11.91
N VAL A 494 2.66 -3.55 11.61
CA VAL A 494 1.58 -4.51 11.81
C VAL A 494 1.46 -4.78 13.32
N PRO A 495 0.24 -4.82 13.90
CA PRO A 495 0.10 -4.89 15.36
C PRO A 495 0.81 -6.10 16.00
N PHE A 496 0.89 -7.25 15.32
CA PHE A 496 1.60 -8.42 15.85
C PHE A 496 3.11 -8.21 16.05
N TYR A 497 3.73 -7.20 15.42
CA TYR A 497 5.15 -6.91 15.63
C TYR A 497 5.45 -6.63 17.12
N TYR A 498 4.48 -6.09 17.85
CA TYR A 498 4.63 -5.78 19.26
C TYR A 498 4.45 -6.99 20.19
N HIS A 499 4.01 -8.16 19.70
CA HIS A 499 3.81 -9.36 20.53
C HIS A 499 5.12 -9.84 21.14
N ILE A 500 6.18 -9.94 20.34
CA ILE A 500 7.49 -10.43 20.82
C ILE A 500 8.10 -9.45 21.82
N ILE A 501 7.93 -8.15 21.61
CA ILE A 501 8.41 -7.11 22.55
C ILE A 501 7.65 -7.22 23.88
N ALA A 502 6.32 -7.33 23.83
CA ALA A 502 5.51 -7.51 25.03
C ALA A 502 5.84 -8.81 25.78
N MET A 503 6.03 -9.92 25.07
CA MET A 503 6.45 -11.20 25.67
C MET A 503 7.83 -11.10 26.31
N ASN A 504 8.80 -10.42 25.68
CA ASN A 504 10.11 -10.15 26.28
C ASN A 504 9.99 -9.37 27.60
N HIS A 505 9.20 -8.29 27.63
CA HIS A 505 8.98 -7.53 28.86
C HIS A 505 8.26 -8.36 29.94
N MET A 506 7.31 -9.22 29.55
CA MET A 506 6.67 -10.18 30.45
C MET A 506 7.69 -11.12 31.10
N MET A 507 8.57 -11.72 30.30
CA MET A 507 9.63 -12.63 30.80
C MET A 507 10.59 -11.93 31.77
N ARG A 508 10.74 -10.61 31.65
CA ARG A 508 11.60 -9.79 32.52
C ARG A 508 10.86 -9.18 33.72
N GLY A 509 9.53 -9.24 33.73
CA GLY A 509 8.69 -8.58 34.73
C GLY A 509 8.60 -7.05 34.57
N ASP A 510 8.90 -6.52 33.39
CA ASP A 510 8.85 -5.09 33.07
C ASP A 510 7.41 -4.68 32.67
N TRP A 511 6.49 -4.66 33.63
CA TRP A 511 5.04 -4.61 33.37
C TRP A 511 4.54 -3.32 32.71
N GLU A 512 5.11 -2.16 33.04
CA GLU A 512 4.76 -0.89 32.40
C GLU A 512 5.14 -0.88 30.91
N ASP A 513 6.35 -1.34 30.58
CA ASP A 513 6.83 -1.43 29.20
C ASP A 513 6.06 -2.51 28.42
N MET A 514 5.72 -3.63 29.08
CA MET A 514 4.82 -4.64 28.52
C MET A 514 3.46 -4.03 28.15
N LEU A 515 2.89 -3.20 29.02
CA LEU A 515 1.60 -2.54 28.77
C LEU A 515 1.69 -1.58 27.57
N GLU A 516 2.78 -0.83 27.43
CA GLU A 516 3.01 0.03 26.26
C GLU A 516 3.05 -0.78 24.96
N ALA A 517 3.85 -1.84 24.91
CA ALA A 517 3.93 -2.72 23.75
C ALA A 517 2.57 -3.39 23.43
N ALA A 518 1.88 -3.92 24.43
CA ALA A 518 0.57 -4.57 24.26
C ALA A 518 -0.53 -3.59 23.77
N ASN A 519 -0.46 -2.31 24.16
CA ASN A 519 -1.37 -1.28 23.64
C ASN A 519 -1.18 -1.04 22.14
N HIS A 520 0.05 -1.15 21.63
CA HIS A 520 0.31 -1.07 20.19
C HIS A 520 -0.19 -2.30 19.43
N SER A 521 -0.21 -3.47 20.07
CA SER A 521 -0.59 -4.72 19.41
C SER A 521 -2.09 -4.92 19.22
N VAL A 522 -2.96 -4.19 19.93
CA VAL A 522 -4.41 -4.44 19.94
C VAL A 522 -5.19 -3.84 18.76
N ALA A 523 -4.54 -3.08 17.89
CA ALA A 523 -5.23 -2.33 16.83
C ALA A 523 -5.99 -3.21 15.82
N ASP A 524 -5.63 -4.49 15.68
CA ASP A 524 -6.31 -5.49 14.85
C ASP A 524 -7.37 -6.33 15.60
N GLY A 525 -7.48 -6.17 16.91
CA GLY A 525 -8.39 -6.95 17.76
C GLY A 525 -8.00 -8.43 17.91
N SER A 526 -6.73 -8.78 17.73
CA SER A 526 -6.23 -10.14 17.96
C SER A 526 -6.45 -10.62 19.39
N SER A 527 -6.91 -11.87 19.57
CA SER A 527 -7.06 -12.48 20.89
C SER A 527 -5.74 -12.54 21.65
N VAL A 528 -4.61 -12.77 20.96
CA VAL A 528 -3.28 -12.76 21.59
C VAL A 528 -2.95 -11.36 22.13
N SER A 529 -3.30 -10.29 21.40
CA SER A 529 -3.12 -8.92 21.89
C SER A 529 -3.95 -8.64 23.14
N TYR A 530 -5.19 -9.12 23.18
CA TYR A 530 -6.02 -9.01 24.38
C TYR A 530 -5.49 -9.83 25.55
N ALA A 531 -4.92 -11.01 25.30
CA ALA A 531 -4.24 -11.81 26.33
C ALA A 531 -3.09 -11.02 26.96
N LEU A 532 -2.20 -10.45 26.14
CA LEU A 532 -1.06 -9.65 26.62
C LEU A 532 -1.52 -8.41 27.41
N LEU A 533 -2.56 -7.70 26.95
CA LEU A 533 -3.15 -6.59 27.70
C LEU A 533 -3.75 -7.03 29.04
N ALA A 534 -4.42 -8.18 29.07
CA ALA A 534 -5.00 -8.72 30.30
C ALA A 534 -3.91 -9.02 31.34
N ILE A 535 -2.83 -9.68 30.92
CA ILE A 535 -1.65 -9.98 31.76
C ILE A 535 -1.05 -8.68 32.30
N ALA A 536 -0.72 -7.73 31.43
CA ALA A 536 -0.09 -6.47 31.83
C ALA A 536 -0.96 -5.66 32.81
N HIS A 537 -2.26 -5.55 32.54
CA HIS A 537 -3.18 -4.88 33.46
C HIS A 537 -3.34 -5.64 34.79
N GLY A 538 -3.36 -6.97 34.77
CA GLY A 538 -3.43 -7.81 35.97
C GLY A 538 -2.22 -7.61 36.87
N ALA A 539 -1.01 -7.67 36.29
CA ALA A 539 0.25 -7.45 37.01
C ALA A 539 0.34 -6.04 37.63
N LEU A 540 -0.22 -5.02 36.96
CA LEU A 540 -0.29 -3.64 37.44
C LEU A 540 -1.48 -3.36 38.39
N GLY A 541 -2.25 -4.39 38.79
CA GLY A 541 -3.39 -4.25 39.72
C GLY A 541 -4.65 -3.61 39.12
N ASN A 542 -4.71 -3.45 37.79
CA ASN A 542 -5.84 -2.85 37.08
C ASN A 542 -6.92 -3.90 36.74
N GLU A 543 -7.52 -4.52 37.77
CA GLU A 543 -8.41 -5.68 37.63
C GLU A 543 -9.59 -5.48 36.65
N THR A 544 -10.20 -4.30 36.62
CA THR A 544 -11.32 -4.00 35.71
C THR A 544 -10.87 -4.01 34.25
N ALA A 545 -9.68 -3.47 33.97
CA ALA A 545 -9.12 -3.45 32.62
C ALA A 545 -8.64 -4.84 32.21
N ALA A 546 -8.04 -5.60 33.14
CA ALA A 546 -7.65 -6.99 32.92
C ALA A 546 -8.87 -7.85 32.53
N ARG A 547 -9.94 -7.81 33.33
CA ARG A 547 -11.19 -8.54 33.06
C ARG A 547 -11.78 -8.23 31.69
N LYS A 548 -11.87 -6.94 31.36
CA LYS A 548 -12.41 -6.49 30.06
C LYS A 548 -11.61 -7.07 28.88
N ASN A 549 -10.29 -7.19 29.00
CA ASN A 549 -9.47 -7.77 27.95
C ASN A 549 -9.59 -9.31 27.91
N LEU A 550 -9.72 -9.99 29.05
CA LEU A 550 -10.05 -11.43 29.07
C LEU A 550 -11.38 -11.73 28.37
N ASP A 551 -12.42 -10.91 28.59
CA ASP A 551 -13.72 -11.09 27.93
C ASP A 551 -13.58 -10.96 26.39
N ARG A 552 -12.86 -9.94 25.91
CA ARG A 552 -12.61 -9.73 24.47
C ARG A 552 -11.75 -10.82 23.84
N MET A 553 -10.76 -11.32 24.59
CA MET A 553 -9.94 -12.45 24.18
C MET A 553 -10.82 -13.68 23.92
N ALA A 554 -11.68 -14.02 24.90
CA ALA A 554 -12.58 -15.17 24.85
C ALA A 554 -13.64 -15.06 23.74
N GLU A 555 -14.22 -13.87 23.54
CA GLU A 555 -15.18 -13.61 22.46
C GLU A 555 -14.60 -13.92 21.07
N ARG A 556 -13.29 -13.69 20.87
CA ARG A 556 -12.65 -13.79 19.56
C ARG A 556 -11.98 -15.14 19.32
N TRP A 557 -11.45 -15.79 20.36
CA TRP A 557 -10.87 -17.12 20.25
C TRP A 557 -11.16 -17.93 21.52
N PRO A 558 -12.29 -18.66 21.55
CA PRO A 558 -12.72 -19.40 22.74
C PRO A 558 -11.67 -20.39 23.28
N LEU A 559 -10.95 -21.08 22.39
CA LEU A 559 -9.89 -22.02 22.78
C LEU A 559 -8.82 -21.35 23.65
N LEU A 560 -8.43 -20.11 23.35
CA LEU A 560 -7.43 -19.40 24.14
C LEU A 560 -7.90 -19.09 25.57
N ALA A 561 -9.21 -18.99 25.80
CA ALA A 561 -9.76 -18.82 27.13
C ALA A 561 -9.98 -20.15 27.87
N GLU A 562 -10.33 -21.21 27.14
CA GLU A 562 -10.61 -22.54 27.69
C GLU A 562 -9.34 -23.33 28.02
N ASP A 563 -8.36 -23.31 27.11
CA ASP A 563 -7.07 -23.98 27.23
C ASP A 563 -5.99 -23.08 26.60
N PRO A 564 -5.49 -22.08 27.35
CA PRO A 564 -4.47 -21.17 26.83
C PRO A 564 -3.19 -21.89 26.43
N LYS A 565 -2.85 -22.98 27.13
CA LYS A 565 -1.68 -23.80 26.81
C LYS A 565 -1.82 -24.40 25.42
N ALA A 566 -2.90 -25.13 25.16
CA ALA A 566 -3.13 -25.72 23.83
C ALA A 566 -3.20 -24.65 22.73
N ALA A 567 -3.79 -23.48 23.00
CA ALA A 567 -3.86 -22.39 22.04
C ALA A 567 -2.48 -21.87 21.59
N PHE A 568 -1.52 -21.74 22.51
CA PHE A 568 -0.16 -21.32 22.16
C PHE A 568 0.72 -22.46 21.63
N GLU A 569 0.46 -23.70 22.05
CA GLU A 569 1.11 -24.89 21.47
C GLU A 569 0.77 -25.05 19.97
N LEU A 570 -0.47 -24.75 19.55
CA LEU A 570 -0.86 -24.68 18.12
C LEU A 570 -0.08 -23.63 17.31
N HIS A 571 0.61 -22.72 17.99
CA HIS A 571 1.47 -21.71 17.38
C HIS A 571 2.95 -21.95 17.70
N ASN A 572 3.31 -23.15 18.14
CA ASN A 572 4.68 -23.62 18.38
C ASN A 572 5.52 -22.66 19.25
N VAL A 573 4.86 -21.94 20.16
CA VAL A 573 5.53 -21.07 21.14
C VAL A 573 6.28 -21.94 22.14
N GLU A 574 7.45 -21.48 22.59
CA GLU A 574 8.26 -22.26 23.53
C GLU A 574 7.58 -22.43 24.89
N SER A 575 7.74 -23.60 25.49
CA SER A 575 7.02 -24.01 26.70
C SER A 575 7.18 -23.02 27.87
N GLU A 576 8.38 -22.46 28.05
CA GLU A 576 8.66 -21.48 29.10
C GLU A 576 7.83 -20.20 28.92
N ILE A 577 7.70 -19.71 27.69
CA ILE A 577 6.86 -18.54 27.37
C ILE A 577 5.39 -18.90 27.60
N ILE A 578 4.96 -20.11 27.23
CA ILE A 578 3.58 -20.56 27.44
C ILE A 578 3.24 -20.62 28.94
N GLU A 579 4.14 -21.15 29.76
CA GLU A 579 3.97 -21.21 31.21
C GLU A 579 3.79 -19.83 31.83
N GLU A 580 4.61 -18.85 31.43
CA GLU A 580 4.48 -17.46 31.88
C GLU A 580 3.19 -16.79 31.38
N ILE A 581 2.77 -17.05 30.14
CA ILE A 581 1.49 -16.52 29.63
C ILE A 581 0.31 -17.10 30.42
N VAL A 582 0.28 -18.41 30.65
CA VAL A 582 -0.79 -19.08 31.42
C VAL A 582 -0.82 -18.53 32.85
N SER A 583 0.34 -18.44 33.50
CA SER A 583 0.49 -17.86 34.84
C SER A 583 -0.04 -16.42 34.90
N GLY A 584 0.37 -15.58 33.94
CA GLY A 584 -0.08 -14.19 33.85
C GLY A 584 -1.59 -14.06 33.64
N LEU A 585 -2.19 -14.92 32.81
CA LEU A 585 -3.64 -14.93 32.57
C LEU A 585 -4.42 -15.35 33.82
N GLU A 586 -3.93 -16.35 34.55
CA GLU A 586 -4.52 -16.76 35.84
C GLU A 586 -4.46 -15.63 36.87
N GLN A 587 -3.33 -14.92 36.97
CA GLN A 587 -3.18 -13.75 37.83
C GLN A 587 -4.08 -12.58 37.42
N ALA A 588 -4.29 -12.40 36.11
CA ALA A 588 -5.27 -11.44 35.56
C ALA A 588 -6.74 -11.83 35.83
N GLY A 589 -6.97 -13.03 36.38
CA GLY A 589 -8.27 -13.52 36.82
C GLY A 589 -8.99 -14.43 35.82
N LEU A 590 -8.28 -15.01 34.85
CA LEU A 590 -8.79 -16.12 34.05
C LEU A 590 -9.02 -17.32 34.98
N LYS A 591 -10.24 -17.88 34.95
CA LYS A 591 -10.58 -19.02 35.80
C LYS A 591 -10.14 -20.30 35.12
N LYS A 592 -9.54 -21.23 35.88
CA LYS A 592 -9.38 -22.62 35.43
C LYS A 592 -10.77 -23.23 35.26
N ASN A 593 -11.04 -23.78 34.08
CA ASN A 593 -12.22 -24.62 33.85
C ASN A 593 -12.07 -25.97 34.55
#